data_AF-A0A518IGB1-F1
#
_entry.id   AF-A0A518IGB1-F1
#
_cell.length_a   1.000
_cell.length_b   1.000
_cell.length_c   1.000
_cell.angle_alpha   90.00
_cell.angle_beta   90.00
_cell.angle_gamma   90.00
#
_symmetry.space_group_name_H-M   'P 1'
#
loop_
_entity.id
_entity.type
_entity.pdbx_description
1 polymer ?
#
loop_
_entity_poly.entity_id
_entity_poly.type
_entity_poly.pdbx_seq_one_letter_code
_entity_poly.pdbx_strand_id
1 'polypeptide(L)' 'MKRRKKTITLELEHEDWWSLNRFAARENKSLRGLSMDQLKPVLAIAKKMFPYHSEIGPEPKQADRPKVH' A
#
# COMPACT_ATOMS: atom_id res chain seq x y z
N MET A 1 -12.31 15.95 2.07
CA MET A 1 -10.93 15.66 1.60
C MET A 1 -10.94 14.44 0.67
N LYS A 2 -10.57 14.59 -0.61
CA LYS A 2 -10.37 13.44 -1.51
C LYS A 2 -9.09 12.72 -1.11
N ARG A 3 -9.17 11.48 -0.60
CA ARG A 3 -8.00 10.63 -0.35
C ARG A 3 -7.28 10.39 -1.68
N ARG A 4 -6.04 10.86 -1.82
CA ARG A 4 -5.19 10.56 -2.99
C ARG A 4 -4.92 9.06 -2.99
N LYS A 5 -5.38 8.36 -4.03
CA LYS A 5 -5.08 6.94 -4.22
C LYS A 5 -3.64 6.85 -4.75
N LYS A 6 -2.77 6.11 -4.05
CA LYS A 6 -1.45 5.73 -4.60
C LYS A 6 -1.63 4.49 -5.48
N THR A 7 -1.15 4.57 -6.71
CA THR A 7 -1.04 3.42 -7.61
C THR A 7 0.27 2.71 -7.31
N ILE A 8 0.24 1.38 -7.26
CA ILE A 8 1.41 0.53 -7.08
C ILE A 8 1.46 -0.39 -8.30
N THR A 9 2.64 -0.53 -8.88
CA THR A 9 2.92 -1.47 -9.96
C THR A 9 3.63 -2.68 -9.36
N LEU A 10 3.21 -3.88 -9.77
CA LEU A 10 3.82 -5.15 -9.37
C LEU A 10 4.26 -5.87 -10.64
N GLU A 11 5.48 -6.40 -10.63
CA GLU A 11 5.98 -7.28 -11.67
C GLU A 11 5.65 -8.72 -11.25
N LEU A 12 5.02 -9.46 -12.16
CA LEU A 12 4.60 -10.83 -11.96
C LEU A 12 5.06 -11.66 -13.14
N GLU A 13 5.36 -12.92 -12.90
CA GLU A 13 5.54 -13.89 -13.98
C GLU A 13 4.24 -14.03 -14.77
N HIS A 14 4.38 -14.42 -16.05
CA HIS A 14 3.24 -14.49 -16.95
C HIS A 14 2.16 -15.47 -16.46
N GLU A 15 2.57 -16.60 -15.90
CA GLU A 15 1.67 -17.64 -15.40
C GLU A 15 0.84 -17.15 -14.20
N ASP A 16 1.48 -16.43 -13.27
CA ASP A 16 0.84 -15.85 -12.10
C ASP A 16 -0.14 -14.75 -12.50
N TRP A 17 0.28 -13.87 -13.40
CA TRP A 17 -0.57 -12.78 -13.91
C TRP A 17 -1.83 -13.34 -14.58
N TRP A 18 -1.68 -14.36 -15.42
CA TRP A 18 -2.80 -14.94 -16.14
C TRP A 18 -3.78 -15.65 -15.21
N SER A 19 -3.26 -16.43 -14.27
CA SER A 19 -4.05 -17.12 -13.25
C SER A 19 -4.83 -16.14 -12.38
N LEU A 20 -4.18 -15.05 -11.96
CA LEU A 20 -4.80 -14.01 -11.15
C LEU A 20 -5.92 -13.27 -11.92
N ASN A 21 -5.73 -12.97 -13.20
CA ASN A 21 -6.77 -12.34 -14.02
C ASN A 21 -7.99 -13.23 -14.23
N ARG A 22 -7.79 -14.52 -14.51
CA ARG A 22 -8.90 -15.47 -14.64
C ARG A 22 -9.70 -15.57 -13.35
N PHE A 23 -9.01 -15.64 -12.22
CA PHE A 23 -9.66 -15.65 -10.92
C PHE A 23 -10.46 -14.36 -10.68
N ALA A 24 -9.88 -13.20 -10.97
CA ALA A 24 -10.57 -11.90 -10.87
C ALA A 24 -11.83 -11.81 -11.72
N ALA A 25 -11.77 -12.28 -12.97
CA ALA A 25 -12.91 -12.34 -13.87
C ALA A 25 -14.01 -13.26 -13.32
N ARG A 26 -13.64 -14.44 -12.81
CA ARG A 26 -14.58 -15.40 -12.22
C ARG A 26 -15.34 -14.83 -11.03
N GLU A 27 -14.64 -14.07 -10.19
CA GLU A 27 -15.22 -13.43 -8.99
C GLU A 27 -15.93 -12.10 -9.31
N ASN A 28 -15.95 -11.67 -10.57
CA ASN A 28 -16.46 -10.37 -11.02
C ASN A 28 -15.90 -9.19 -10.19
N LYS A 29 -14.61 -9.25 -9.88
CA LYS A 29 -13.91 -8.27 -9.02
C LYS A 29 -12.68 -7.74 -9.72
N SER A 30 -12.37 -6.46 -9.47
CA SER A 30 -11.07 -5.90 -9.84
C SER A 30 -9.95 -6.58 -9.04
N LEU A 31 -8.76 -6.67 -9.63
CA LEU A 31 -7.55 -7.14 -8.94
C LEU A 31 -7.31 -6.40 -7.63
N ARG A 32 -7.50 -5.08 -7.62
CA ARG A 32 -7.42 -4.27 -6.40
C ARG A 32 -8.46 -4.71 -5.36
N GLY A 33 -9.68 -5.02 -5.78
CA GLY A 33 -10.74 -5.51 -4.90
C GLY A 33 -10.34 -6.82 -4.23
N LEU A 34 -9.84 -7.77 -5.03
CA LEU A 34 -9.33 -9.05 -4.53
C LEU A 34 -8.17 -8.87 -3.56
N SER A 35 -7.16 -8.08 -3.93
CA SER A 35 -6.02 -7.83 -3.05
C SER A 35 -6.46 -7.20 -1.74
N MET A 36 -7.40 -6.26 -1.76
CA MET A 36 -7.92 -5.67 -0.52
C MET A 36 -8.67 -6.67 0.33
N ASP A 37 -9.49 -7.55 -0.26
CA ASP A 37 -10.24 -8.55 0.50
C ASP A 37 -9.31 -9.55 1.19
N GLN A 38 -8.22 -9.96 0.53
CA GLN A 38 -7.21 -10.84 1.13
C GLN A 38 -6.27 -10.13 2.12
N LEU A 39 -5.90 -8.87 1.85
CA LEU A 39 -4.95 -8.13 2.70
C LEU A 39 -5.61 -7.49 3.93
N LYS A 40 -6.91 -7.17 3.90
CA LYS A 40 -7.64 -6.60 5.05
C LYS A 40 -7.41 -7.38 6.36
N PRO A 41 -7.60 -8.71 6.43
CA PRO A 41 -7.38 -9.45 7.67
C PRO A 41 -5.93 -9.40 8.13
N VAL A 42 -4.97 -9.53 7.20
CA VAL A 42 -3.53 -9.44 7.49
C VAL A 42 -3.17 -8.05 8.03
N LEU A 43 -3.69 -6.99 7.41
CA LEU A 43 -3.48 -5.61 7.85
C LEU A 43 -4.13 -5.34 9.21
N ALA A 44 -5.29 -5.93 9.50
CA ALA A 44 -5.93 -5.81 10.80
C ALA A 44 -5.09 -6.47 11.90
N ILE A 45 -4.55 -7.66 11.63
CA ILE A 45 -3.64 -8.37 12.53
C ILE A 45 -2.33 -7.59 12.71
N ALA A 46 -1.72 -7.15 11.61
CA ALA A 46 -0.48 -6.37 11.64
C ALA A 46 -0.64 -5.07 12.44
N LYS A 47 -1.75 -4.34 12.27
CA LYS A 47 -2.05 -3.13 13.06
C LYS A 47 -2.25 -3.41 14.56
N LYS A 48 -2.72 -4.60 14.91
CA LYS A 48 -2.91 -5.01 16.30
C LYS A 48 -1.59 -5.43 16.95
N MET A 49 -0.72 -6.13 16.21
CA MET A 49 0.59 -6.58 16.69
C MET A 49 1.62 -5.45 16.70
N PHE A 50 1.53 -4.54 15.73
CA PHE A 50 2.38 -3.37 15.60
C PHE A 50 1.51 -2.11 15.63
N PRO A 51 0.91 -1.77 16.79
CA PRO A 51 0.27 -0.48 16.94
C PRO A 51 1.34 0.59 16.68
N TYR A 52 1.01 1.58 15.84
CA TYR A 52 1.90 2.70 15.57
C TYR A 52 2.39 3.28 16.91
N HIS A 53 3.68 3.17 17.19
CA HIS A 53 4.30 4.04 18.19
C HIS A 53 4.25 5.44 17.62
N SER A 54 3.26 6.21 18.07
CA SER A 54 3.14 7.65 17.86
C SER A 54 4.21 8.41 18.65
N GLU A 55 5.47 8.01 18.51
CA GLU A 55 6.67 8.72 18.99
C GLU A 55 7.69 8.78 17.86
N ILE A 56 7.25 9.16 16.67
CA ILE A 56 8.12 9.90 15.77
C ILE A 56 7.55 11.31 15.81
N GLY A 57 8.19 12.14 16.64
CA GLY A 57 7.95 13.57 16.71
C GLY A 57 8.01 14.22 15.33
N PRO A 58 7.64 15.51 15.22
CA PRO A 58 7.46 16.18 13.93
C PRO A 58 8.68 15.98 13.05
N GLU A 59 8.40 15.60 11.80
CA GLU A 59 9.28 15.60 10.63
C GLU A 59 10.49 16.53 10.84
N PRO A 60 11.74 16.05 10.71
CA PRO A 60 12.90 16.91 10.88
C PRO A 60 12.81 18.02 9.83
N LYS A 61 12.45 19.23 10.25
CA LYS A 61 12.58 20.42 9.43
C LYS A 61 14.04 20.46 9.01
N GLN A 62 14.31 20.28 7.72
CA GLN A 62 15.59 20.68 7.15
C GLN A 62 15.71 22.18 7.39
N ALA A 63 16.36 22.56 8.49
CA ALA A 63 16.67 23.93 8.82
C ALA A 63 18.10 24.23 8.32
N ASP A 64 18.14 25.14 7.36
CA ASP A 64 19.26 25.99 6.95
C ASP A 64 20.58 25.33 6.56
N ARG A 65 20.72 25.06 5.26
CA ARG A 65 22.04 25.27 4.61
C ARG A 65 22.18 26.78 4.41
N PRO A 66 23.19 27.45 4.98
CA PRO A 66 23.46 28.83 4.61
C PRO A 66 23.90 28.89 3.14
N LYS A 67 23.13 29.61 2.32
CA LYS A 67 23.56 30.11 1.01
C LYS A 67 24.25 31.45 1.21
N VAL A 68 25.58 31.51 1.18
CA VAL A 68 26.36 32.76 0.97
C VAL A 68 27.80 32.33 0.63
N HIS A 69 28.53 32.80 -0.38
CA HIS A 69 28.26 33.55 -1.60
C HIS A 69 29.32 33.15 -2.64
#